data_AF-A0A8B7N8Y6-F1
#
_entry.id   AF-A0A8B7N8Y6-F1
#
_cell.length_a   1.000
_cell.length_b   1.000
_cell.length_c   1.000
_cell.angle_alpha   90.00
_cell.angle_beta   90.00
_cell.angle_gamma   90.00
#
_symmetry.space_group_name_H-M   'P 1'
#
loop_
_entity.id
_entity.type
_entity.pdbx_description
1 polymer ?
#
loop_
_entity_poly.entity_id
_entity_poly.type
_entity_poly.pdbx_seq_one_letter_code
_entity_poly.pdbx_strand_id
1 'polypeptide(L)'
;MTHAMDAVERKVDGMKSNMTHAMDAVEGKVDDMKDNMTHAMDAGEGKVDSMKGNITHAMDEMKEKVNGMKDNMTHAMDAVEEKVDGMKDNMTHAMDAMGENVNGMKHNMTHAMDEMTEKVNGMKDNMTHAMDAMGENVNGMKDNMIHAMDEMKEKVNGMKDNMTHAMDEMGEKVNGMNGNISHAMDAGEGKMDGMKGNMTHAMDEMKENVNGMTDNMTHAMDAVEGKMDGMKDNMTHAMDAAEGIVDGMKGNMTHAMDEMKENVNGMKGNMTHAMDEMKENVNGMKNNMTHAMDAVEGKMDGMKDNMTHAMDAGEGKVDGMKGNITHAMDEMKDKVNGMKNNMTHAMDDTPSELSNVNMNTSSPTDNKTSTSAHSYNELSPSNASSGPAGKSSDGGLRNSNSGDGRSTDAGTSSTSTGDSGISVSSTIQPGTSGTGISVTGTSVNYTSDNDTSGTGTGSTGTSGTGTSGTGTSSTGTSSTGTSGTGRDKTALVGFVLRQVFG
;
A
#
# COMPACT_ATOMS: atom_id res chain seq x y z
N MET A 1 -71.89 -59.21 -109.58
CA MET A 1 -70.66 -58.63 -109.00
C MET A 1 -70.90 -57.21 -108.51
N THR A 2 -71.33 -56.26 -109.37
CA THR A 2 -71.60 -54.85 -109.03
C THR A 2 -72.32 -54.60 -107.69
N HIS A 3 -73.50 -55.17 -107.43
CA HIS A 3 -74.20 -54.94 -106.15
C HIS A 3 -73.49 -55.45 -104.88
N ALA A 4 -72.58 -56.42 -104.99
CA ALA A 4 -71.77 -56.83 -103.84
C ALA A 4 -70.65 -55.80 -103.56
N MET A 5 -70.20 -55.09 -104.60
CA MET A 5 -69.19 -54.05 -104.53
C MET A 5 -69.76 -52.78 -103.87
N ASP A 6 -70.94 -52.31 -104.29
CA ASP A 6 -71.67 -51.19 -103.65
C ASP A 6 -71.90 -51.40 -102.14
N ALA A 7 -72.15 -52.64 -101.73
CA ALA A 7 -72.43 -53.01 -100.34
C ALA A 7 -71.16 -53.10 -99.48
N VAL A 8 -70.01 -53.39 -100.10
CA VAL A 8 -68.69 -53.30 -99.47
C VAL A 8 -68.28 -51.83 -99.38
N GLU A 9 -68.46 -51.04 -100.44
CA GLU A 9 -68.12 -49.62 -100.51
C GLU A 9 -68.88 -48.81 -99.44
N ARG A 10 -70.21 -48.95 -99.34
CA ARG A 10 -70.99 -48.32 -98.25
C ARG A 10 -70.55 -48.74 -96.85
N LYS A 11 -70.05 -49.97 -96.67
CA LYS A 11 -69.49 -50.41 -95.37
C LYS A 11 -68.13 -49.77 -95.11
N VAL A 12 -67.29 -49.62 -96.13
CA VAL A 12 -66.01 -48.91 -96.04
C VAL A 12 -66.24 -47.44 -95.70
N ASP A 13 -67.19 -46.77 -96.35
CA ASP A 13 -67.56 -45.38 -96.04
C ASP A 13 -68.12 -45.23 -94.62
N GLY A 14 -69.00 -46.15 -94.20
CA GLY A 14 -69.53 -46.17 -92.83
C GLY A 14 -68.44 -46.43 -91.78
N MET A 15 -67.49 -47.32 -92.06
CA MET A 15 -66.32 -47.54 -91.20
C MET A 15 -65.42 -46.31 -91.16
N LYS A 16 -65.22 -45.63 -92.29
CA LYS A 16 -64.41 -44.40 -92.39
C LYS A 16 -65.05 -43.24 -91.62
N SER A 17 -66.34 -43.03 -91.74
CA SER A 17 -67.09 -42.02 -90.98
C SER A 17 -67.08 -42.31 -89.46
N ASN A 18 -67.26 -43.58 -89.06
CA ASN A 18 -67.13 -43.98 -87.66
C ASN A 18 -65.70 -43.79 -87.14
N MET A 19 -64.68 -44.02 -87.98
CA MET A 19 -63.27 -43.81 -87.65
C MET A 19 -62.94 -42.32 -87.51
N THR A 20 -63.48 -41.45 -88.37
CA THR A 20 -63.37 -39.99 -88.21
C THR A 20 -63.98 -39.53 -86.88
N HIS A 21 -65.23 -39.90 -86.58
CA HIS A 21 -65.85 -39.53 -85.29
C HIS A 21 -65.14 -40.12 -84.06
N ALA A 22 -64.51 -41.29 -84.19
CA ALA A 22 -63.66 -41.83 -83.15
C ALA A 22 -62.34 -41.07 -83.00
N MET A 23 -61.76 -40.56 -84.10
CA MET A 23 -60.58 -39.69 -84.08
C MET A 23 -60.90 -38.33 -83.45
N ASP A 24 -61.97 -37.65 -83.89
CA ASP A 24 -62.42 -36.37 -83.30
C ASP A 24 -62.60 -36.50 -81.76
N ALA A 25 -63.19 -37.62 -81.31
CA ALA A 25 -63.42 -37.91 -79.89
C ALA A 25 -62.19 -38.39 -79.10
N VAL A 26 -61.10 -38.76 -79.79
CA VAL A 26 -59.78 -39.00 -79.19
C VAL A 26 -58.98 -37.71 -79.15
N GLU A 27 -59.00 -36.90 -80.21
CA GLU A 27 -58.37 -35.59 -80.30
C GLU A 27 -58.88 -34.66 -79.19
N GLY A 28 -60.21 -34.50 -79.04
CA GLY A 28 -60.77 -33.72 -77.94
C GLY A 28 -60.41 -34.22 -76.54
N LYS A 29 -60.11 -35.53 -76.37
CA LYS A 29 -59.59 -36.08 -75.10
C LYS A 29 -58.09 -35.84 -74.91
N VAL A 30 -57.32 -35.71 -75.98
CA VAL A 30 -55.92 -35.30 -75.93
C VAL A 30 -55.85 -33.83 -75.56
N ASP A 31 -56.70 -32.98 -76.12
CA ASP A 31 -56.84 -31.57 -75.73
C ASP A 31 -57.28 -31.42 -74.26
N ASP A 32 -58.35 -32.11 -73.83
CA ASP A 32 -58.74 -32.15 -72.41
C ASP A 32 -57.57 -32.58 -71.50
N MET A 33 -56.78 -33.57 -71.93
CA MET A 33 -55.62 -34.03 -71.16
C MET A 33 -54.49 -33.00 -71.13
N LYS A 34 -54.26 -32.29 -72.23
CA LYS A 34 -53.26 -31.22 -72.38
C LYS A 34 -53.58 -30.04 -71.48
N ASP A 35 -54.83 -29.59 -71.45
CA ASP A 35 -55.27 -28.49 -70.60
C ASP A 35 -55.19 -28.87 -69.11
N ASN A 36 -55.71 -30.05 -68.74
CA ASN A 36 -55.61 -30.56 -67.37
C ASN A 36 -54.15 -30.69 -66.90
N MET A 37 -53.24 -31.17 -67.77
CA MET A 37 -51.83 -31.32 -67.43
C MET A 37 -51.10 -29.99 -67.37
N THR A 38 -51.43 -29.04 -68.25
CA THR A 38 -50.88 -27.68 -68.23
C THR A 38 -51.27 -26.98 -66.92
N HIS A 39 -52.55 -27.02 -66.52
CA HIS A 39 -53.00 -26.51 -65.24
C HIS A 39 -52.37 -27.21 -64.03
N ALA A 40 -52.14 -28.53 -64.10
CA ALA A 40 -51.44 -29.25 -63.04
C ALA A 40 -49.97 -28.80 -62.90
N MET A 41 -49.29 -28.51 -64.03
CA MET A 41 -47.93 -27.97 -64.04
C MET A 41 -47.88 -26.52 -63.56
N ASP A 42 -48.80 -25.66 -64.00
CA ASP A 42 -48.94 -24.27 -63.51
C ASP A 42 -49.14 -24.23 -61.99
N ALA A 43 -50.01 -25.10 -61.47
CA ALA A 43 -50.23 -25.26 -60.04
C ALA A 43 -49.01 -25.86 -59.30
N GLY A 44 -48.14 -26.59 -60.01
CA GLY A 44 -46.83 -27.03 -59.53
C GLY A 44 -45.83 -25.88 -59.43
N GLU A 45 -45.68 -25.11 -60.50
CA GLU A 45 -44.80 -23.93 -60.58
C GLU A 45 -45.16 -22.90 -59.49
N GLY A 46 -46.45 -22.56 -59.35
CA GLY A 46 -46.92 -21.65 -58.30
C GLY A 46 -46.67 -22.14 -56.87
N LYS A 47 -46.64 -23.47 -56.64
CA LYS A 47 -46.24 -24.04 -55.34
C LYS A 47 -44.74 -23.93 -55.10
N VAL A 48 -43.89 -24.10 -56.13
CA VAL A 48 -42.44 -23.89 -56.02
C VAL A 48 -42.14 -22.42 -55.72
N ASP A 49 -42.77 -21.48 -56.42
CA ASP A 49 -42.62 -20.04 -56.16
C ASP A 49 -43.08 -19.66 -54.74
N SER A 50 -44.23 -20.17 -54.29
CA SER A 50 -44.70 -19.96 -52.92
C SER A 50 -43.72 -20.53 -51.87
N MET A 51 -43.16 -21.72 -52.11
CA MET A 51 -42.18 -22.32 -51.21
C MET A 51 -40.86 -21.53 -51.19
N LYS A 52 -40.40 -21.06 -52.36
CA LYS A 52 -39.23 -20.17 -52.48
C LYS A 52 -39.43 -18.88 -51.69
N GLY A 53 -40.58 -18.22 -51.83
CA GLY A 53 -40.92 -17.02 -51.09
C GLY A 53 -40.93 -17.23 -49.57
N ASN A 54 -41.61 -18.29 -49.11
CA ASN A 54 -41.70 -18.61 -47.68
C ASN A 54 -40.32 -18.90 -47.04
N ILE A 55 -39.45 -19.66 -47.72
CA ILE A 55 -38.11 -19.96 -47.18
C ILE A 55 -37.18 -18.74 -47.28
N THR A 56 -37.29 -17.93 -48.34
CA THR A 56 -36.55 -16.66 -48.46
C THR A 56 -36.88 -15.75 -47.27
N HIS A 57 -38.17 -15.59 -46.96
CA HIS A 57 -38.61 -14.79 -45.82
C HIS A 57 -38.12 -15.34 -44.47
N ALA A 58 -38.19 -16.66 -44.27
CA ALA A 58 -37.66 -17.30 -43.07
C ALA A 58 -36.13 -17.14 -42.90
N MET A 59 -35.38 -17.08 -44.01
CA MET A 59 -33.94 -16.76 -43.99
C MET A 59 -33.68 -15.30 -43.64
N ASP A 60 -34.48 -14.38 -44.16
CA ASP A 60 -34.35 -12.96 -43.84
C ASP A 60 -34.70 -12.67 -42.36
N GLU A 61 -35.75 -13.30 -41.82
CA GLU A 61 -36.01 -13.27 -40.37
C GLU A 61 -34.86 -13.88 -39.54
N MET A 62 -34.23 -14.95 -40.02
CA MET A 62 -33.09 -15.58 -39.34
C MET A 62 -31.89 -14.65 -39.34
N LYS A 63 -31.63 -13.95 -40.45
CA LYS A 63 -30.56 -12.96 -40.59
C LYS A 63 -30.79 -11.76 -39.68
N GLU A 64 -32.00 -11.21 -39.61
CA GLU A 64 -32.33 -10.15 -38.65
C GLU A 64 -32.12 -10.58 -37.20
N LYS A 65 -32.47 -11.82 -36.84
CA LYS A 65 -32.23 -12.37 -35.49
C LYS A 65 -30.74 -12.52 -35.18
N VAL A 66 -29.90 -12.89 -36.15
CA VAL A 66 -28.43 -12.94 -35.99
C VAL A 66 -27.86 -11.52 -35.80
N ASN A 67 -28.30 -10.56 -36.61
CA ASN A 67 -27.84 -9.17 -36.51
C ASN A 67 -28.27 -8.53 -35.17
N GLY A 68 -29.53 -8.68 -34.77
CA GLY A 68 -29.99 -8.21 -33.45
C GLY A 68 -29.26 -8.89 -32.28
N MET A 69 -28.79 -10.13 -32.44
CA MET A 69 -27.95 -10.79 -31.44
C MET A 69 -26.54 -10.19 -31.39
N LYS A 70 -25.95 -9.84 -32.54
CA LYS A 70 -24.66 -9.12 -32.66
C LYS A 70 -24.70 -7.73 -32.03
N ASP A 71 -25.76 -6.97 -32.29
CA ASP A 71 -25.96 -5.61 -31.73
C ASP A 71 -26.12 -5.66 -30.20
N ASN A 72 -27.00 -6.54 -29.70
CA ASN A 72 -27.19 -6.76 -28.27
C ASN A 72 -25.87 -7.15 -27.56
N MET A 73 -25.03 -7.95 -28.21
CA MET A 73 -23.77 -8.36 -27.61
C MET A 73 -22.71 -7.26 -27.63
N THR A 74 -22.69 -6.43 -28.68
CA THR A 74 -21.83 -5.23 -28.75
C THR A 74 -22.17 -4.29 -27.60
N HIS A 75 -23.45 -3.96 -27.42
CA HIS A 75 -23.91 -3.15 -26.28
C HIS A 75 -23.59 -3.79 -24.91
N ALA A 76 -23.65 -5.12 -24.79
CA ALA A 76 -23.26 -5.80 -23.57
C ALA A 76 -21.75 -5.72 -23.28
N MET A 77 -20.90 -5.74 -24.32
CA MET A 77 -19.45 -5.53 -24.17
C MET A 77 -19.14 -4.08 -23.79
N ASP A 78 -19.71 -3.10 -24.49
CA ASP A 78 -19.47 -1.69 -24.20
C ASP A 78 -19.91 -1.31 -22.77
N ALA A 79 -20.99 -1.92 -22.25
CA ALA A 79 -21.46 -1.75 -20.87
C ALA A 79 -20.62 -2.52 -19.81
N VAL A 80 -19.76 -3.45 -20.23
CA VAL A 80 -18.72 -4.06 -19.37
C VAL A 80 -17.45 -3.21 -19.42
N GLU A 81 -17.08 -2.71 -20.59
CA GLU A 81 -15.96 -1.79 -20.84
C GLU A 81 -16.07 -0.52 -19.98
N GLU A 82 -17.23 0.16 -20.01
CA GLU A 82 -17.53 1.32 -19.16
C GLU A 82 -17.37 1.01 -17.65
N LYS A 83 -17.67 -0.22 -17.22
CA LYS A 83 -17.49 -0.65 -15.82
C LYS A 83 -16.04 -0.97 -15.48
N VAL A 84 -15.25 -1.47 -16.43
CA VAL A 84 -13.81 -1.68 -16.25
C VAL A 84 -13.10 -0.34 -16.15
N ASP A 85 -13.42 0.61 -17.04
CA ASP A 85 -12.91 2.00 -16.98
C ASP A 85 -13.31 2.69 -15.67
N GLY A 86 -14.58 2.64 -15.30
CA GLY A 86 -15.05 3.19 -14.03
C GLY A 86 -14.38 2.53 -12.81
N MET A 87 -14.02 1.25 -12.89
CA MET A 87 -13.25 0.58 -11.84
C MET A 87 -11.79 1.09 -11.83
N LYS A 88 -11.15 1.27 -12.99
CA LYS A 88 -9.78 1.78 -13.19
C LYS A 88 -9.61 3.21 -12.67
N ASP A 89 -10.58 4.09 -12.90
CA ASP A 89 -10.58 5.47 -12.41
C ASP A 89 -10.73 5.55 -10.88
N ASN A 90 -11.75 4.89 -10.32
CA ASN A 90 -11.97 4.82 -8.87
C ASN A 90 -10.73 4.29 -8.12
N MET A 91 -10.07 3.31 -8.73
CA MET A 91 -8.90 2.62 -8.21
C MET A 91 -7.62 3.48 -8.31
N THR A 92 -7.46 4.25 -9.38
CA THR A 92 -6.41 5.27 -9.51
C THR A 92 -6.58 6.37 -8.47
N HIS A 93 -7.81 6.90 -8.30
CA HIS A 93 -8.12 7.88 -7.27
C HIS A 93 -7.84 7.36 -5.85
N ALA A 94 -8.17 6.09 -5.57
CA ALA A 94 -7.87 5.48 -4.27
C ALA A 94 -6.35 5.38 -4.01
N MET A 95 -5.54 5.02 -5.02
CA MET A 95 -4.08 4.99 -4.91
C MET A 95 -3.47 6.37 -4.70
N ASP A 96 -3.95 7.37 -5.44
CA ASP A 96 -3.42 8.74 -5.33
C ASP A 96 -3.81 9.36 -3.98
N ALA A 97 -5.02 9.14 -3.50
CA ALA A 97 -5.43 9.52 -2.14
C ALA A 97 -4.62 8.78 -1.04
N MET A 98 -4.25 7.52 -1.27
CA MET A 98 -3.36 6.79 -0.35
C MET A 98 -1.95 7.40 -0.35
N GLY A 99 -1.40 7.73 -1.53
CA GLY A 99 -0.12 8.41 -1.68
C GLY A 99 -0.07 9.80 -1.04
N GLU A 100 -1.12 10.61 -1.23
CA GLU A 100 -1.34 11.90 -0.53
C GLU A 100 -1.29 11.71 0.99
N ASN A 101 -2.02 10.73 1.53
CA ASN A 101 -2.02 10.44 2.97
C ASN A 101 -0.64 10.01 3.51
N VAL A 102 0.11 9.20 2.77
CA VAL A 102 1.50 8.83 3.14
C VAL A 102 2.41 10.06 3.16
N ASN A 103 2.33 10.92 2.14
CA ASN A 103 3.11 12.16 2.08
C ASN A 103 2.74 13.12 3.22
N GLY A 104 1.45 13.28 3.52
CA GLY A 104 0.97 14.09 4.65
C GLY A 104 1.43 13.56 6.00
N MET A 105 1.41 12.24 6.20
CA MET A 105 1.92 11.61 7.42
C MET A 105 3.45 11.80 7.54
N LYS A 106 4.20 11.66 6.44
CA LYS A 106 5.65 11.93 6.40
C LYS A 106 5.96 13.38 6.76
N HIS A 107 5.18 14.34 6.26
CA HIS A 107 5.34 15.76 6.58
C HIS A 107 5.11 16.03 8.08
N ASN A 108 3.97 15.61 8.62
CA ASN A 108 3.60 15.79 10.03
C ASN A 108 4.62 15.14 10.98
N MET A 109 5.11 13.94 10.64
CA MET A 109 6.14 13.25 11.39
C MET A 109 7.50 13.97 11.34
N THR A 110 7.88 14.52 10.20
CA THR A 110 9.11 15.33 10.08
C THR A 110 9.02 16.56 10.96
N HIS A 111 7.90 17.29 10.92
CA HIS A 111 7.66 18.48 11.77
C HIS A 111 7.73 18.15 13.26
N ALA A 112 7.12 17.04 13.70
CA ALA A 112 7.16 16.60 15.09
C ALA A 112 8.58 16.22 15.56
N MET A 113 9.40 15.63 14.68
CA MET A 113 10.80 15.30 14.97
C MET A 113 11.68 16.54 15.07
N ASP A 114 11.44 17.54 14.22
CA ASP A 114 12.20 18.79 14.21
C ASP A 114 11.85 19.63 15.44
N GLU A 115 10.57 19.74 15.81
CA GLU A 115 10.13 20.31 17.10
C GLU A 115 10.76 19.61 18.32
N MET A 116 10.83 18.28 18.29
CA MET A 116 11.44 17.52 19.38
C MET A 116 12.95 17.80 19.46
N THR A 117 13.61 17.90 18.31
CA THR A 117 15.03 18.27 18.21
C THR A 117 15.29 19.67 18.76
N GLU A 118 14.44 20.65 18.45
CA GLU A 118 14.53 22.00 19.01
C GLU A 118 14.35 21.99 20.54
N LYS A 119 13.35 21.26 21.06
CA LYS A 119 13.11 21.14 22.51
C LYS A 119 14.31 20.51 23.23
N VAL A 120 14.96 19.49 22.66
CA VAL A 120 16.18 18.88 23.21
C VAL A 120 17.34 19.88 23.23
N ASN A 121 17.57 20.61 22.13
CA ASN A 121 18.63 21.62 22.07
C ASN A 121 18.38 22.76 23.09
N GLY A 122 17.16 23.30 23.15
CA GLY A 122 16.82 24.34 24.13
C GLY A 122 16.94 23.88 25.58
N MET A 123 16.69 22.59 25.86
CA MET A 123 16.93 22.02 27.19
C MET A 123 18.44 21.93 27.51
N LYS A 124 19.27 21.56 26.52
CA LYS A 124 20.74 21.55 26.63
C LYS A 124 21.30 22.95 26.90
N ASP A 125 20.80 23.97 26.21
CA ASP A 125 21.25 25.36 26.37
C ASP A 125 20.88 25.89 27.77
N ASN A 126 19.61 25.70 28.20
CA ASN A 126 19.16 26.07 29.55
C ASN A 126 19.97 25.38 30.66
N MET A 127 20.27 24.09 30.50
CA MET A 127 21.10 23.34 31.45
C MET A 127 22.56 23.81 31.45
N THR A 128 23.12 24.16 30.30
CA THR A 128 24.48 24.73 30.20
C THR A 128 24.55 26.06 30.97
N HIS A 129 23.60 26.97 30.73
CA HIS A 129 23.52 28.23 31.49
C HIS A 129 23.35 28.03 33.00
N ALA A 130 22.55 27.05 33.43
CA ALA A 130 22.37 26.74 34.85
C ALA A 130 23.67 26.21 35.50
N MET A 131 24.43 25.35 34.80
CA MET A 131 25.71 24.84 35.27
C MET A 131 26.79 25.92 35.31
N ASP A 132 26.85 26.79 34.29
CA ASP A 132 27.83 27.87 34.24
C ASP A 132 27.55 28.90 35.36
N ALA A 133 26.28 29.26 35.59
CA ALA A 133 25.90 30.10 36.73
C ALA A 133 26.18 29.44 38.09
N MET A 134 26.06 28.12 38.21
CA MET A 134 26.43 27.40 39.43
C MET A 134 27.96 27.42 39.65
N GLY A 135 28.75 27.26 38.58
CA GLY A 135 30.21 27.40 38.62
C GLY A 135 30.66 28.82 38.99
N GLU A 136 30.05 29.86 38.41
CA GLU A 136 30.31 31.26 38.78
C GLU A 136 30.03 31.52 40.27
N ASN A 137 28.95 30.97 40.83
CA ASN A 137 28.64 31.09 42.26
C ASN A 137 29.66 30.37 43.15
N VAL A 138 30.15 29.19 42.76
CA VAL A 138 31.21 28.47 43.50
C VAL A 138 32.53 29.27 43.46
N ASN A 139 32.92 29.77 42.29
CA ASN A 139 34.11 30.62 42.13
C ASN A 139 34.00 31.91 42.97
N GLY A 140 32.86 32.60 42.92
CA GLY A 140 32.61 33.79 43.74
C GLY A 140 32.63 33.49 45.24
N MET A 141 32.19 32.30 45.66
CA MET A 141 32.29 31.87 47.07
C MET A 141 33.75 31.60 47.46
N LYS A 142 34.55 30.98 46.58
CA LYS A 142 35.99 30.74 46.74
C LYS A 142 36.77 32.06 46.88
N ASP A 143 36.50 33.04 46.03
CA ASP A 143 37.13 34.37 46.07
C ASP A 143 36.80 35.13 47.36
N ASN A 144 35.52 35.20 47.74
CA ASN A 144 35.09 35.83 49.00
C ASN A 144 35.73 35.18 50.23
N MET A 145 35.90 33.85 50.20
CA MET A 145 36.55 33.08 51.25
C MET A 145 38.05 33.36 51.37
N ILE A 146 38.76 33.47 50.24
CA ILE A 146 40.17 33.87 50.21
C ILE A 146 40.33 35.29 50.77
N HIS A 147 39.48 36.25 50.35
CA HIS A 147 39.51 37.61 50.86
C HIS A 147 39.27 37.69 52.38
N ALA A 148 38.31 36.92 52.90
CA ALA A 148 38.05 36.87 54.34
C ALA A 148 39.22 36.27 55.15
N MET A 149 39.94 35.31 54.55
CA MET A 149 41.17 34.74 55.12
C MET A 149 42.31 35.76 55.18
N ASP A 150 42.56 36.47 54.08
CA ASP A 150 43.64 37.46 54.01
C ASP A 150 43.38 38.64 54.98
N GLU A 151 42.12 39.11 55.09
CA GLU A 151 41.71 40.06 56.13
C GLU A 151 41.95 39.56 57.57
N MET A 152 41.69 38.28 57.83
CA MET A 152 41.92 37.71 59.16
C MET A 152 43.43 37.63 59.46
N LYS A 153 44.23 37.29 58.45
CA LYS A 153 45.68 37.21 58.53
C LYS A 153 46.32 38.58 58.81
N GLU A 154 45.85 39.64 58.15
CA GLU A 154 46.28 41.02 58.48
C GLU A 154 45.96 41.40 59.93
N LYS A 155 44.75 41.07 60.43
CA LYS A 155 44.36 41.36 61.82
C LYS A 155 45.21 40.58 62.84
N VAL A 156 45.60 39.34 62.55
CA VAL A 156 46.50 38.55 63.40
C VAL A 156 47.92 39.11 63.37
N ASN A 157 48.46 39.46 62.19
CA ASN A 157 49.76 40.12 62.07
C ASN A 157 49.79 41.44 62.86
N GLY A 158 48.78 42.30 62.70
CA GLY A 158 48.68 43.55 63.45
C GLY A 158 48.55 43.34 64.95
N MET A 159 47.93 42.24 65.40
CA MET A 159 47.92 41.89 66.83
C MET A 159 49.32 41.43 67.30
N LYS A 160 50.02 40.61 66.51
CA LYS A 160 51.41 40.16 66.76
C LYS A 160 52.39 41.33 66.86
N ASP A 161 52.27 42.32 65.99
CA ASP A 161 53.10 43.54 66.00
C ASP A 161 52.87 44.39 67.26
N ASN A 162 51.60 44.71 67.57
CA ASN A 162 51.23 45.46 68.79
C ASN A 162 51.70 44.75 70.07
N MET A 163 51.60 43.42 70.07
CA MET A 163 51.97 42.56 71.18
C MET A 163 53.49 42.51 71.37
N THR A 164 54.26 42.45 70.27
CA THR A 164 55.72 42.58 70.30
C THR A 164 56.13 43.94 70.83
N HIS A 165 55.53 45.03 70.34
CA HIS A 165 55.84 46.38 70.83
C HIS A 165 55.53 46.55 72.34
N ALA A 166 54.45 45.96 72.84
CA ALA A 166 54.11 45.98 74.27
C ALA A 166 55.13 45.18 75.12
N MET A 167 55.65 44.07 74.60
CA MET A 167 56.74 43.31 75.23
C MET A 167 58.02 44.13 75.30
N ASP A 168 58.41 44.77 74.19
CA ASP A 168 59.60 45.61 74.12
C ASP A 168 59.51 46.78 75.11
N GLU A 169 58.38 47.50 75.17
CA GLU A 169 58.17 48.61 76.11
C GLU A 169 58.20 48.13 77.58
N MET A 170 57.66 46.94 77.86
CA MET A 170 57.72 46.33 79.19
C MET A 170 59.16 45.93 79.56
N GLY A 171 59.89 45.33 78.63
CA GLY A 171 61.31 44.98 78.77
C GLY A 171 62.18 46.22 79.01
N GLU A 172 61.97 47.31 78.27
CA GLU A 172 62.66 48.59 78.51
C GLU A 172 62.37 49.15 79.90
N LYS A 173 61.11 49.15 80.36
CA LYS A 173 60.75 49.61 81.71
C LYS A 173 61.41 48.77 82.80
N VAL A 174 61.44 47.45 82.64
CA VAL A 174 62.13 46.52 83.56
C VAL A 174 63.64 46.78 83.56
N ASN A 175 64.27 46.97 82.40
CA ASN A 175 65.69 47.29 82.29
C ASN A 175 66.05 48.67 82.86
N GLY A 176 65.20 49.69 82.64
CA GLY A 176 65.35 51.01 83.25
C GLY A 176 65.19 50.97 84.77
N MET A 177 64.24 50.19 85.29
CA MET A 177 64.10 49.97 86.73
C MET A 177 65.32 49.25 87.31
N ASN A 178 65.86 48.23 86.62
CA ASN A 178 67.10 47.54 87.00
C ASN A 178 68.29 48.51 87.09
N GLY A 179 68.44 49.43 86.13
CA GLY A 179 69.49 50.46 86.15
C GLY A 179 69.34 51.44 87.34
N ASN A 180 68.13 51.94 87.58
CA ASN A 180 67.82 52.83 88.70
C ASN A 180 68.06 52.15 90.06
N ILE A 181 67.66 50.87 90.17
CA ILE A 181 67.87 50.03 91.34
C ILE A 181 69.37 49.81 91.59
N SER A 182 70.17 49.50 90.56
CA SER A 182 71.63 49.38 90.70
C SER A 182 72.27 50.68 91.19
N HIS A 183 71.91 51.83 90.60
CA HIS A 183 72.41 53.12 91.06
C HIS A 183 72.03 53.43 92.52
N ALA A 184 70.82 53.08 92.96
CA ALA A 184 70.40 53.25 94.35
C ALA A 184 71.17 52.32 95.31
N MET A 185 71.49 51.09 94.89
CA MET A 185 72.31 50.15 95.66
C MET A 185 73.78 50.60 95.80
N ASP A 186 74.32 51.30 94.80
CA ASP A 186 75.72 51.76 94.80
C ASP A 186 75.92 53.07 95.57
N ALA A 187 74.83 53.81 95.85
CA ALA A 187 74.85 55.08 96.59
C ALA A 187 74.71 54.92 98.13
N GLY A 188 74.46 53.71 98.65
CA GLY A 188 74.15 53.47 100.06
C GLY A 188 75.06 52.46 100.76
N GLU A 189 76.11 52.92 101.45
CA GLU A 189 77.02 52.05 102.20
C GLU A 189 76.55 51.77 103.65
N GLY A 190 76.73 50.54 104.13
CA GLY A 190 76.85 50.22 105.57
C GLY A 190 75.78 49.32 106.21
N LYS A 191 74.58 49.19 105.63
CA LYS A 191 73.54 48.21 106.06
C LYS A 191 72.82 47.53 104.89
N MET A 192 73.38 47.64 103.70
CA MET A 192 72.66 47.49 102.43
C MET A 192 72.61 46.05 101.91
N ASP A 193 73.59 45.18 102.20
CA ASP A 193 73.78 43.91 101.47
C ASP A 193 72.58 42.95 101.46
N GLY A 194 71.87 42.80 102.58
CA GLY A 194 70.65 41.97 102.63
C GLY A 194 69.49 42.56 101.83
N MET A 195 69.39 43.89 101.77
CA MET A 195 68.42 44.59 100.93
C MET A 195 68.84 44.57 99.45
N LYS A 196 70.16 44.61 99.17
CA LYS A 196 70.77 44.46 97.84
C LYS A 196 70.36 43.10 97.25
N GLY A 197 70.61 42.00 97.97
CA GLY A 197 70.23 40.65 97.55
C GLY A 197 68.73 40.47 97.28
N ASN A 198 67.86 40.93 98.19
CA ASN A 198 66.41 40.83 98.01
C ASN A 198 65.91 41.64 96.80
N MET A 199 66.47 42.83 96.56
CA MET A 199 66.06 43.70 95.47
C MET A 199 66.59 43.22 94.12
N THR A 200 67.80 42.63 94.06
CA THR A 200 68.28 41.90 92.89
C THR A 200 67.40 40.69 92.58
N HIS A 201 67.05 39.88 93.59
CA HIS A 201 66.23 38.69 93.38
C HIS A 201 64.84 39.02 92.84
N ALA A 202 64.17 40.04 93.39
CA ALA A 202 62.88 40.51 92.88
C ALA A 202 62.97 41.12 91.46
N MET A 203 64.13 41.67 91.10
CA MET A 203 64.39 42.21 89.76
C MET A 203 64.58 41.08 88.72
N ASP A 204 65.27 40.00 89.10
CA ASP A 204 65.47 38.84 88.25
C ASP A 204 64.18 38.02 88.12
N GLU A 205 63.41 37.85 89.20
CA GLU A 205 62.06 37.28 89.19
C GLU A 205 61.12 38.11 88.29
N MET A 206 61.24 39.44 88.26
CA MET A 206 60.48 40.27 87.33
C MET A 206 60.88 40.07 85.86
N LYS A 207 62.19 39.94 85.56
CA LYS A 207 62.66 39.63 84.20
C LYS A 207 62.19 38.24 83.74
N GLU A 208 62.28 37.25 84.62
CA GLU A 208 61.84 35.88 84.35
C GLU A 208 60.33 35.82 84.08
N ASN A 209 59.52 36.57 84.85
CA ASN A 209 58.09 36.72 84.61
C ASN A 209 57.78 37.44 83.27
N VAL A 210 58.54 38.47 82.88
CA VAL A 210 58.35 39.13 81.57
C VAL A 210 58.71 38.19 80.42
N ASN A 211 59.86 37.51 80.49
CA ASN A 211 60.26 36.53 79.47
C ASN A 211 59.23 35.39 79.36
N GLY A 212 58.78 34.84 80.49
CA GLY A 212 57.72 33.83 80.50
C GLY A 212 56.38 34.35 79.96
N MET A 213 56.08 35.64 80.12
CA MET A 213 54.94 36.27 79.45
C MET A 213 55.17 36.36 77.93
N THR A 214 56.37 36.72 77.47
CA THR A 214 56.76 36.72 76.06
C THR A 214 56.57 35.34 75.43
N ASP A 215 57.15 34.29 76.02
CA ASP A 215 57.08 32.93 75.49
C ASP A 215 55.64 32.41 75.39
N ASN A 216 54.85 32.57 76.46
CA ASN A 216 53.42 32.19 76.48
C ASN A 216 52.62 32.90 75.39
N MET A 217 52.97 34.16 75.12
CA MET A 217 52.25 35.04 74.21
C MET A 217 52.65 34.81 72.74
N THR A 218 53.92 34.49 72.49
CA THR A 218 54.41 33.96 71.21
C THR A 218 53.74 32.62 70.89
N HIS A 219 53.72 31.67 71.83
CA HIS A 219 53.01 30.39 71.65
C HIS A 219 51.51 30.56 71.38
N ALA A 220 50.86 31.56 71.99
CA ALA A 220 49.47 31.87 71.70
C ALA A 220 49.26 32.38 70.26
N MET A 221 50.20 33.18 69.73
CA MET A 221 50.17 33.64 68.33
C MET A 221 50.42 32.50 67.34
N ASP A 222 51.44 31.67 67.57
CA ASP A 222 51.72 30.50 66.73
C ASP A 222 50.51 29.54 66.67
N ALA A 223 49.81 29.36 67.80
CA ALA A 223 48.60 28.55 67.89
C ALA A 223 47.37 29.19 67.19
N VAL A 224 47.35 30.51 66.98
CA VAL A 224 46.34 31.21 66.18
C VAL A 224 46.67 31.12 64.69
N GLU A 225 47.93 31.32 64.30
CA GLU A 225 48.41 31.13 62.92
C GLU A 225 48.15 29.70 62.44
N GLY A 226 48.54 28.68 63.21
CA GLY A 226 48.31 27.27 62.84
C GLY A 226 46.82 26.89 62.72
N LYS A 227 45.92 27.54 63.48
CA LYS A 227 44.47 27.38 63.32
C LYS A 227 43.93 28.07 62.07
N MET A 228 44.51 29.21 61.69
CA MET A 228 44.13 29.94 60.48
C MET A 228 44.56 29.17 59.23
N ASP A 229 45.80 28.68 59.18
CA ASP A 229 46.28 27.85 58.06
C ASP A 229 45.44 26.57 57.94
N GLY A 230 45.17 25.87 59.06
CA GLY A 230 44.28 24.70 59.06
C GLY A 230 42.83 25.02 58.64
N MET A 231 42.33 26.22 58.93
CA MET A 231 41.01 26.66 58.43
C MET A 231 41.06 26.99 56.93
N LYS A 232 42.17 27.52 56.41
CA LYS A 232 42.39 27.77 54.99
C LYS A 232 42.41 26.48 54.18
N ASP A 233 43.16 25.47 54.63
CA ASP A 233 43.24 24.17 53.96
C ASP A 233 41.87 23.47 53.89
N ASN A 234 41.13 23.46 55.00
CA ASN A 234 39.76 22.92 55.05
C ASN A 234 38.80 23.65 54.09
N MET A 235 38.95 24.98 53.98
CA MET A 235 38.13 25.83 53.11
C MET A 235 38.46 25.62 51.63
N THR A 236 39.74 25.47 51.28
CA THR A 236 40.18 25.10 49.93
C THR A 236 39.65 23.72 49.55
N HIS A 237 39.81 22.70 50.40
CA HIS A 237 39.26 21.36 50.15
C HIS A 237 37.73 21.35 49.99
N ALA A 238 37.00 22.17 50.75
CA ALA A 238 35.55 22.30 50.59
C ALA A 238 35.16 22.93 49.24
N MET A 239 35.94 23.90 48.74
CA MET A 239 35.71 24.52 47.44
C MET A 239 36.05 23.59 46.28
N ASP A 240 37.19 22.91 46.31
CA ASP A 240 37.57 21.96 45.27
C ASP A 240 36.58 20.77 45.21
N ALA A 241 35.99 20.37 46.35
CA ALA A 241 34.90 19.41 46.38
C ALA A 241 33.59 19.95 45.78
N ALA A 242 33.28 21.25 45.96
CA ALA A 242 32.12 21.89 45.33
C ALA A 242 32.29 22.02 43.81
N GLU A 243 33.48 22.41 43.34
CA GLU A 243 33.85 22.41 41.91
C GLU A 243 33.69 21.02 41.30
N GLY A 244 34.24 19.99 41.95
CA GLY A 244 34.11 18.59 41.50
C GLY A 244 32.65 18.08 41.43
N ILE A 245 31.76 18.60 42.30
CA ILE A 245 30.32 18.30 42.22
C ILE A 245 29.70 18.99 40.99
N VAL A 246 30.02 20.26 40.72
CA VAL A 246 29.53 20.99 39.55
C VAL A 246 30.00 20.33 38.25
N ASP A 247 31.29 19.98 38.15
CA ASP A 247 31.86 19.27 37.00
C ASP A 247 31.21 17.89 36.80
N GLY A 248 31.02 17.13 37.88
CA GLY A 248 30.32 15.84 37.84
C GLY A 248 28.87 15.97 37.37
N MET A 249 28.17 17.02 37.82
CA MET A 249 26.81 17.35 37.37
C MET A 249 26.80 17.74 35.88
N LYS A 250 27.73 18.59 35.43
CA LYS A 250 27.88 19.01 34.03
C LYS A 250 28.20 17.82 33.10
N GLY A 251 29.06 16.91 33.54
CA GLY A 251 29.38 15.67 32.82
C GLY A 251 28.17 14.75 32.64
N ASN A 252 27.50 14.39 33.75
CA ASN A 252 26.31 13.55 33.73
C ASN A 252 25.18 14.13 32.87
N MET A 253 25.02 15.46 32.93
CA MET A 253 23.99 16.19 32.19
C MET A 253 24.29 16.26 30.69
N THR A 254 25.55 16.44 30.31
CA THR A 254 25.99 16.36 28.91
C THR A 254 25.72 14.97 28.35
N HIS A 255 26.07 13.92 29.10
CA HIS A 255 25.82 12.54 28.66
C HIS A 255 24.33 12.24 28.46
N ALA A 256 23.47 12.64 29.40
CA ALA A 256 22.02 12.47 29.29
C ALA A 256 21.41 13.25 28.10
N MET A 257 21.94 14.44 27.79
CA MET A 257 21.52 15.21 26.62
C MET A 257 21.92 14.56 25.31
N ASP A 258 23.15 14.03 25.24
CA ASP A 258 23.64 13.39 24.03
C ASP A 258 22.94 12.03 23.80
N GLU A 259 22.64 11.26 24.85
CA GLU A 259 21.79 10.06 24.79
C GLU A 259 20.35 10.40 24.34
N MET A 260 19.75 11.46 24.87
CA MET A 260 18.43 11.93 24.43
C MET A 260 18.45 12.31 22.94
N LYS A 261 19.52 12.97 22.48
CA LYS A 261 19.70 13.36 21.08
C LYS A 261 19.91 12.16 20.15
N GLU A 262 20.67 11.15 20.56
CA GLU A 262 20.79 9.90 19.82
C GLU A 262 19.44 9.18 19.71
N ASN A 263 18.66 9.11 20.80
CA ASN A 263 17.33 8.51 20.79
C ASN A 263 16.37 9.23 19.83
N VAL A 264 16.36 10.57 19.81
CA VAL A 264 15.55 11.35 18.84
C VAL A 264 15.99 11.11 17.40
N ASN A 265 17.31 11.08 17.13
CA ASN A 265 17.84 10.77 15.81
C ASN A 265 17.50 9.34 15.35
N GLY A 266 17.58 8.36 16.24
CA GLY A 266 17.18 6.98 15.99
C GLY A 266 15.68 6.86 15.69
N MET A 267 14.85 7.59 16.43
CA MET A 267 13.40 7.65 16.17
C MET A 267 13.09 8.30 14.81
N LYS A 268 13.80 9.39 14.45
CA LYS A 268 13.69 10.04 13.13
C LYS A 268 14.12 9.10 11.99
N GLY A 269 15.20 8.33 12.19
CA GLY A 269 15.66 7.31 11.24
C GLY A 269 14.63 6.21 11.00
N ASN A 270 14.18 5.56 12.08
CA ASN A 270 13.17 4.49 12.02
C ASN A 270 11.86 4.96 11.37
N MET A 271 11.41 6.17 11.71
CA MET A 271 10.19 6.76 11.17
C MET A 271 10.32 7.14 9.68
N THR A 272 11.50 7.60 9.26
CA THR A 272 11.80 7.84 7.84
C THR A 272 11.76 6.52 7.05
N HIS A 273 12.37 5.46 7.59
CA HIS A 273 12.38 4.15 6.94
C HIS A 273 10.97 3.56 6.79
N ALA A 274 10.15 3.61 7.84
CA ALA A 274 8.76 3.16 7.80
C ALA A 274 7.90 3.96 6.79
N MET A 275 8.17 5.27 6.64
CA MET A 275 7.51 6.10 5.63
C MET A 275 7.88 5.72 4.19
N ASP A 276 9.17 5.45 3.96
CA ASP A 276 9.65 5.07 2.63
C ASP A 276 9.19 3.64 2.26
N GLU A 277 9.16 2.71 3.21
CA GLU A 277 8.55 1.38 3.03
C GLU A 277 7.04 1.47 2.74
N MET A 278 6.29 2.31 3.46
CA MET A 278 4.87 2.53 3.20
C MET A 278 4.63 3.10 1.80
N LYS A 279 5.49 4.03 1.34
CA LYS A 279 5.43 4.60 -0.01
C LYS A 279 5.72 3.56 -1.09
N GLU A 280 6.74 2.71 -0.91
CA GLU A 280 7.03 1.62 -1.84
C GLU A 280 5.89 0.59 -1.90
N ASN A 281 5.24 0.29 -0.76
CA ASN A 281 4.07 -0.58 -0.73
C ASN A 281 2.87 0.00 -1.50
N VAL A 282 2.62 1.32 -1.42
CA VAL A 282 1.58 2.00 -2.23
C VAL A 282 1.93 1.95 -3.73
N ASN A 283 3.18 2.23 -4.10
CA ASN A 283 3.66 2.13 -5.48
C ASN A 283 3.51 0.70 -6.04
N GLY A 284 3.92 -0.31 -5.25
CA GLY A 284 3.78 -1.72 -5.60
C GLY A 284 2.33 -2.14 -5.77
N MET A 285 1.42 -1.64 -4.91
CA MET A 285 -0.01 -1.88 -5.04
C MET A 285 -0.56 -1.25 -6.33
N LYS A 286 -0.21 0.01 -6.62
CA LYS A 286 -0.58 0.71 -7.87
C LYS A 286 -0.14 -0.06 -9.11
N ASN A 287 1.12 -0.52 -9.16
CA ASN A 287 1.65 -1.27 -10.31
C ASN A 287 0.96 -2.63 -10.52
N ASN A 288 0.80 -3.43 -9.46
CA ASN A 288 0.09 -4.72 -9.53
C ASN A 288 -1.35 -4.55 -10.04
N MET A 289 -1.96 -3.43 -9.68
CA MET A 289 -3.34 -3.11 -9.94
C MET A 289 -3.56 -2.59 -11.37
N THR A 290 -2.64 -1.79 -11.90
CA THR A 290 -2.56 -1.49 -13.34
C THR A 290 -2.44 -2.77 -14.16
N HIS A 291 -1.49 -3.66 -13.83
CA HIS A 291 -1.34 -4.94 -14.53
C HIS A 291 -2.57 -5.85 -14.45
N ALA A 292 -3.33 -5.79 -13.35
CA ALA A 292 -4.59 -6.53 -13.24
C ALA A 292 -5.67 -5.96 -14.17
N MET A 293 -5.73 -4.63 -14.35
CA MET A 293 -6.64 -3.97 -15.30
C MET A 293 -6.28 -4.26 -16.75
N ASP A 294 -5.01 -4.09 -17.12
CA ASP A 294 -4.52 -4.39 -18.48
C ASP A 294 -4.84 -5.85 -18.87
N ALA A 295 -4.79 -6.78 -17.92
CA ALA A 295 -5.12 -8.19 -18.11
C ALA A 295 -6.63 -8.49 -18.15
N VAL A 296 -7.48 -7.58 -17.66
CA VAL A 296 -8.95 -7.63 -17.83
C VAL A 296 -9.33 -7.04 -19.19
N GLU A 297 -8.78 -5.88 -19.54
CA GLU A 297 -8.92 -5.23 -20.85
C GLU A 297 -8.55 -6.19 -21.99
N GLY A 298 -7.33 -6.76 -21.97
CA GLY A 298 -6.91 -7.70 -23.02
C GLY A 298 -7.73 -9.00 -23.10
N LYS A 299 -8.42 -9.40 -22.04
CA LYS A 299 -9.39 -10.52 -22.08
C LYS A 299 -10.72 -10.10 -22.68
N MET A 300 -11.16 -8.88 -22.39
CA MET A 300 -12.38 -8.28 -22.93
C MET A 300 -12.24 -8.03 -24.43
N ASP A 301 -11.11 -7.50 -24.89
CA ASP A 301 -10.77 -7.37 -26.31
C ASP A 301 -10.83 -8.72 -27.02
N GLY A 302 -10.13 -9.72 -26.49
CA GLY A 302 -10.17 -11.09 -27.03
C GLY A 302 -11.57 -11.72 -26.98
N MET A 303 -12.45 -11.29 -26.08
CA MET A 303 -13.84 -11.71 -26.06
C MET A 303 -14.65 -10.99 -27.15
N LYS A 304 -14.47 -9.68 -27.33
CA LYS A 304 -15.10 -8.82 -28.36
C LYS A 304 -14.75 -9.31 -29.78
N ASP A 305 -13.49 -9.68 -30.01
CA ASP A 305 -13.01 -10.27 -31.26
C ASP A 305 -13.66 -11.64 -31.54
N ASN A 306 -13.58 -12.58 -30.60
CA ASN A 306 -14.17 -13.91 -30.75
C ASN A 306 -15.69 -13.84 -30.96
N MET A 307 -16.36 -12.91 -30.28
CA MET A 307 -17.79 -12.65 -30.42
C MET A 307 -18.14 -12.19 -31.83
N THR A 308 -17.42 -11.20 -32.33
CA THR A 308 -17.61 -10.62 -33.66
C THR A 308 -17.40 -11.69 -34.73
N HIS A 309 -16.32 -12.46 -34.62
CA HIS A 309 -16.00 -13.52 -35.58
C HIS A 309 -17.03 -14.66 -35.57
N ALA A 310 -17.59 -15.00 -34.41
CA ALA A 310 -18.66 -15.99 -34.29
C ALA A 310 -19.99 -15.49 -34.91
N MET A 311 -20.31 -14.21 -34.76
CA MET A 311 -21.50 -13.59 -35.37
C MET A 311 -21.38 -13.50 -36.89
N ASP A 312 -20.24 -13.04 -37.40
CA ASP A 312 -19.97 -12.95 -38.84
C ASP A 312 -20.02 -14.35 -39.50
N ALA A 313 -19.49 -15.37 -38.84
CA ALA A 313 -19.58 -16.76 -39.28
C ALA A 313 -21.02 -17.32 -39.19
N GLY A 314 -21.86 -16.79 -38.30
CA GLY A 314 -23.28 -17.07 -38.23
C GLY A 314 -24.04 -16.46 -39.42
N GLU A 315 -23.84 -15.17 -39.66
CA GLU A 315 -24.44 -14.44 -40.79
C GLU A 315 -24.07 -15.08 -42.13
N GLY A 316 -22.79 -15.38 -42.35
CA GLY A 316 -22.33 -16.04 -43.58
C GLY A 316 -22.90 -17.44 -43.81
N LYS A 317 -23.27 -18.17 -42.75
CA LYS A 317 -23.97 -19.46 -42.87
C LYS A 317 -25.44 -19.27 -43.28
N VAL A 318 -26.11 -18.24 -42.76
CA VAL A 318 -27.49 -17.91 -43.16
C VAL A 318 -27.52 -17.49 -44.64
N ASP A 319 -26.60 -16.61 -45.06
CA ASP A 319 -26.47 -16.20 -46.46
C ASP A 319 -26.15 -17.38 -47.39
N GLY A 320 -25.22 -18.27 -46.98
CA GLY A 320 -24.90 -19.48 -47.74
C GLY A 320 -26.09 -20.44 -47.85
N MET A 321 -26.87 -20.62 -46.78
CA MET A 321 -28.08 -21.47 -46.80
C MET A 321 -29.20 -20.85 -47.65
N LYS A 322 -29.37 -19.52 -47.59
CA LYS A 322 -30.28 -18.76 -48.46
C LYS A 322 -29.90 -18.95 -49.94
N GLY A 323 -28.63 -18.82 -50.29
CA GLY A 323 -28.12 -19.05 -51.64
C GLY A 323 -28.38 -20.47 -52.15
N ASN A 324 -28.02 -21.48 -51.36
CA ASN A 324 -28.21 -22.89 -51.73
C ASN A 324 -29.69 -23.27 -51.93
N ILE A 325 -30.60 -22.80 -51.05
CA ILE A 325 -32.03 -23.08 -51.21
C ILE A 325 -32.63 -22.31 -52.38
N THR A 326 -32.22 -21.06 -52.60
CA THR A 326 -32.64 -20.27 -53.79
C THR A 326 -32.30 -21.04 -55.07
N HIS A 327 -31.06 -21.53 -55.18
CA HIS A 327 -30.60 -22.31 -56.32
C HIS A 327 -31.37 -23.63 -56.49
N ALA A 328 -31.61 -24.38 -55.40
CA ALA A 328 -32.39 -25.62 -55.46
C ALA A 328 -33.86 -25.41 -55.86
N MET A 329 -34.46 -24.27 -55.48
CA MET A 329 -35.80 -23.89 -55.92
C MET A 329 -35.83 -23.50 -57.40
N ASP A 330 -34.80 -22.79 -57.89
CA ASP A 330 -34.68 -22.45 -59.31
C ASP A 330 -34.49 -23.72 -60.17
N GLU A 331 -33.64 -24.66 -59.76
CA GLU A 331 -33.54 -25.98 -60.40
C GLU A 331 -34.88 -26.75 -60.42
N MET A 332 -35.65 -26.68 -59.33
CA MET A 332 -36.95 -27.35 -59.24
C MET A 332 -37.96 -26.70 -60.20
N LYS A 333 -37.96 -25.36 -60.29
CA LYS A 333 -38.79 -24.60 -61.20
C LYS A 333 -38.45 -24.91 -62.66
N ASP A 334 -37.17 -24.94 -63.01
CA ASP A 334 -36.70 -25.31 -64.36
C ASP A 334 -37.11 -26.73 -64.74
N LYS A 335 -37.06 -27.69 -63.79
CA LYS A 335 -37.53 -29.07 -64.03
C LYS A 335 -39.05 -29.13 -64.24
N VAL A 336 -39.86 -28.38 -63.48
CA VAL A 336 -41.31 -28.28 -63.69
C VAL A 336 -41.62 -27.69 -65.08
N ASN A 337 -40.93 -26.61 -65.46
CA ASN A 337 -41.11 -25.97 -66.76
C ASN A 337 -40.62 -26.84 -67.92
N GLY A 338 -39.54 -27.61 -67.74
CA GLY A 338 -39.09 -28.63 -68.71
C GLY A 338 -40.11 -29.76 -68.89
N MET A 339 -40.68 -30.28 -67.80
CA MET A 339 -41.74 -31.30 -67.87
C MET A 339 -42.99 -30.78 -68.59
N LYS A 340 -43.43 -29.56 -68.26
CA LYS A 340 -44.55 -28.86 -68.92
C LYS A 340 -44.33 -28.78 -70.42
N ASN A 341 -43.19 -28.22 -70.86
CA ASN A 341 -42.87 -28.05 -72.28
C ASN A 341 -42.81 -29.37 -73.06
N ASN A 342 -42.19 -30.40 -72.47
CA ASN A 342 -42.11 -31.75 -73.07
C ASN A 342 -43.49 -32.40 -73.19
N MET A 343 -44.36 -32.21 -72.19
CA MET A 343 -45.73 -32.75 -72.22
C MET A 343 -46.54 -32.07 -73.32
N THR A 344 -46.46 -30.74 -73.42
CA THR A 344 -47.13 -29.94 -74.46
C THR A 344 -46.70 -30.41 -75.86
N HIS A 345 -45.40 -30.58 -76.12
CA HIS A 345 -44.91 -31.09 -77.41
C HIS A 345 -45.44 -32.50 -77.72
N ALA A 346 -45.32 -33.44 -76.78
CA ALA A 346 -45.78 -34.81 -77.00
C ALA A 346 -47.31 -34.88 -77.29
N MET A 347 -48.10 -34.01 -76.66
CA MET A 347 -49.53 -33.91 -76.90
C MET A 347 -49.86 -33.21 -78.22
N ASP A 348 -49.09 -32.21 -78.65
CA ASP A 348 -49.22 -31.57 -79.97
C ASP A 348 -48.86 -32.50 -81.14
N ASP A 349 -47.91 -33.41 -80.95
CA ASP A 349 -47.55 -34.41 -81.98
C ASP A 349 -48.59 -35.54 -82.11
N THR A 350 -49.36 -35.83 -81.06
CA THR A 350 -50.26 -37.00 -80.98
C THR A 350 -51.41 -36.99 -82.01
N PRO A 351 -52.16 -35.89 -82.25
CA PRO A 351 -53.17 -35.82 -83.30
C PRO A 351 -52.59 -36.02 -84.71
N SER A 352 -51.36 -35.55 -84.93
CA SER A 352 -50.65 -35.71 -86.21
C SER A 352 -50.32 -37.17 -86.51
N GLU A 353 -49.90 -37.95 -85.50
CA GLU A 353 -49.71 -39.39 -85.64
C GLU A 353 -51.03 -40.14 -85.90
N LEU A 354 -52.10 -39.79 -85.17
CA LEU A 354 -53.43 -40.38 -85.35
C LEU A 354 -54.00 -40.15 -86.76
N SER A 355 -53.85 -38.93 -87.29
CA SER A 355 -54.29 -38.57 -88.65
C SER A 355 -53.59 -39.40 -89.73
N ASN A 356 -52.29 -39.69 -89.56
CA ASN A 356 -51.52 -40.52 -90.50
C ASN A 356 -52.04 -41.98 -90.59
N VAL A 357 -52.65 -42.52 -89.54
CA VAL A 357 -53.24 -43.88 -89.56
C VAL A 357 -54.45 -43.97 -90.50
N ASN A 358 -55.19 -42.87 -90.71
CA ASN A 358 -56.37 -42.82 -91.58
C ASN A 358 -56.04 -42.91 -93.07
N MET A 359 -54.86 -42.43 -93.47
CA MET A 359 -54.47 -42.34 -94.89
C MET A 359 -54.01 -43.67 -95.51
N ASN A 360 -53.64 -44.66 -94.71
CA ASN A 360 -53.06 -45.91 -95.22
C ASN A 360 -54.12 -47.00 -95.49
N THR A 361 -55.13 -46.68 -96.32
CA THR A 361 -56.23 -47.58 -96.71
C THR A 361 -56.27 -47.89 -98.22
N SER A 362 -55.13 -47.82 -98.91
CA SER A 362 -55.00 -48.24 -100.31
C SER A 362 -54.99 -49.77 -100.44
N SER A 363 -55.91 -50.32 -101.25
CA SER A 363 -56.17 -51.76 -101.37
C SER A 363 -55.05 -52.54 -102.10
N PRO A 364 -54.73 -53.79 -101.71
CA PRO A 364 -53.60 -54.54 -102.27
C PRO A 364 -53.98 -55.42 -103.48
N THR A 365 -53.28 -55.26 -104.62
CA THR A 365 -53.24 -56.28 -105.70
C THR A 365 -51.86 -56.40 -106.35
N ASP A 366 -51.49 -57.65 -106.60
CA ASP A 366 -50.49 -58.17 -107.54
C ASP A 366 -48.96 -57.94 -107.35
N ASN A 367 -48.35 -59.07 -106.93
CA ASN A 367 -47.28 -59.78 -107.67
C ASN A 367 -45.80 -59.38 -107.49
N LYS A 368 -45.19 -60.06 -106.50
CA LYS A 368 -43.90 -60.81 -106.55
C LYS A 368 -42.60 -60.12 -107.03
N THR A 369 -41.53 -60.55 -106.33
CA THR A 369 -40.14 -60.75 -106.82
C THR A 369 -39.32 -59.50 -107.21
N SER A 370 -38.01 -59.42 -106.99
CA SER A 370 -37.08 -60.19 -106.14
C SER A 370 -35.69 -59.51 -106.16
N THR A 371 -34.82 -59.82 -105.19
CA THR A 371 -33.36 -59.55 -105.20
C THR A 371 -32.93 -58.06 -105.18
N SER A 372 -31.71 -57.66 -104.82
CA SER A 372 -30.50 -58.45 -104.51
C SER A 372 -29.59 -57.78 -103.45
N ALA A 373 -28.68 -58.60 -102.91
CA ALA A 373 -27.66 -58.30 -101.91
C ALA A 373 -26.67 -57.16 -102.25
N HIS A 374 -25.97 -56.62 -101.23
CA HIS A 374 -24.54 -56.84 -100.85
C HIS A 374 -24.26 -55.99 -99.57
N SER A 375 -23.65 -56.50 -98.48
CA SER A 375 -22.19 -56.67 -98.22
C SER A 375 -21.41 -55.33 -98.29
N TYR A 376 -20.65 -54.85 -97.29
CA TYR A 376 -19.68 -55.52 -96.39
C TYR A 376 -19.42 -54.76 -95.05
N ASN A 377 -18.81 -55.47 -94.08
CA ASN A 377 -17.88 -55.04 -92.99
C ASN A 377 -18.33 -54.03 -91.90
N GLU A 378 -18.16 -54.28 -90.58
CA GLU A 378 -16.90 -54.33 -89.77
C GLU A 378 -16.20 -52.95 -89.68
N LEU A 379 -15.74 -52.37 -88.55
CA LEU A 379 -15.52 -52.69 -87.10
C LEU A 379 -15.69 -51.37 -86.28
N SER A 380 -15.60 -51.20 -84.95
CA SER A 380 -15.34 -52.04 -83.75
C SER A 380 -15.83 -51.31 -82.47
N PRO A 381 -15.97 -51.96 -81.30
CA PRO A 381 -16.08 -51.29 -79.98
C PRO A 381 -14.70 -50.99 -79.35
N SER A 382 -14.70 -50.39 -78.13
CA SER A 382 -13.54 -49.96 -77.30
C SER A 382 -12.89 -48.62 -77.76
N ASN A 383 -12.35 -47.76 -76.88
CA ASN A 383 -11.53 -48.06 -75.70
C ASN A 383 -12.04 -47.53 -74.36
N ALA A 384 -11.81 -48.35 -73.33
CA ALA A 384 -11.64 -47.89 -71.94
C ALA A 384 -10.19 -47.42 -71.71
N SER A 385 -9.95 -46.69 -70.62
CA SER A 385 -8.62 -46.58 -70.02
C SER A 385 -8.73 -46.79 -68.53
N SER A 386 -8.06 -47.83 -68.03
CA SER A 386 -7.73 -48.01 -66.62
C SER A 386 -6.28 -48.48 -66.54
N GLY A 387 -5.52 -47.95 -65.58
CA GLY A 387 -4.09 -48.25 -65.42
C GLY A 387 -3.53 -47.67 -64.11
N PRO A 388 -2.47 -48.26 -63.51
CA PRO A 388 -2.47 -48.46 -62.06
C PRO A 388 -1.25 -47.92 -61.28
N ALA A 389 -1.44 -47.83 -59.95
CA ALA A 389 -0.50 -47.97 -58.83
C ALA A 389 0.92 -47.33 -58.87
N GLY A 390 1.23 -46.46 -57.88
CA GLY A 390 2.60 -45.96 -57.69
C GLY A 390 2.90 -45.11 -56.44
N LYS A 391 2.96 -45.74 -55.24
CA LYS A 391 3.78 -45.41 -54.03
C LYS A 391 3.80 -43.99 -53.41
N SER A 392 3.77 -43.98 -52.06
CA SER A 392 4.30 -42.95 -51.11
C SER A 392 3.71 -41.53 -51.21
N SER A 393 3.29 -40.88 -50.12
CA SER A 393 3.99 -40.85 -48.84
C SER A 393 3.18 -41.30 -47.62
N ASP A 394 3.82 -42.18 -46.86
CA ASP A 394 3.72 -42.34 -45.41
C ASP A 394 4.14 -41.04 -44.67
N GLY A 395 3.83 -40.98 -43.38
CA GLY A 395 3.75 -39.78 -42.55
C GLY A 395 2.32 -39.67 -41.99
N GLY A 396 1.97 -40.31 -40.87
CA GLY A 396 2.79 -40.40 -39.65
C GLY A 396 2.96 -38.97 -39.13
N LEU A 397 2.30 -38.50 -38.07
CA LEU A 397 1.81 -39.09 -36.82
C LEU A 397 0.61 -38.21 -36.36
N ARG A 398 -0.25 -38.50 -35.37
CA ARG A 398 -0.28 -39.52 -34.31
C ARG A 398 -1.71 -39.62 -33.76
N ASN A 399 -2.08 -40.79 -33.24
CA ASN A 399 -3.09 -40.87 -32.19
C ASN A 399 -2.61 -40.11 -30.95
N SER A 400 -3.44 -39.19 -30.44
CA SER A 400 -3.43 -38.76 -29.04
C SER A 400 -4.87 -38.56 -28.55
N ASN A 401 -5.61 -39.66 -28.43
CA ASN A 401 -6.76 -39.73 -27.55
C ASN A 401 -6.33 -39.42 -26.11
N SER A 402 -6.86 -38.35 -25.51
CA SER A 402 -7.01 -38.16 -24.05
C SER A 402 -7.83 -36.91 -23.79
N GLY A 403 -9.03 -37.04 -23.20
CA GLY A 403 -9.86 -35.91 -22.80
C GLY A 403 -11.35 -36.21 -22.82
N ASP A 404 -11.84 -36.95 -21.82
CA ASP A 404 -13.27 -37.20 -21.62
C ASP A 404 -14.06 -35.89 -21.43
N GLY A 405 -14.62 -35.36 -22.51
CA GLY A 405 -15.57 -34.24 -22.51
C GLY A 405 -16.99 -34.69 -22.17
N ARG A 406 -17.22 -35.16 -20.94
CA ARG A 406 -18.55 -35.59 -20.49
C ARG A 406 -19.48 -34.39 -20.33
N SER A 407 -20.41 -34.22 -21.26
CA SER A 407 -21.43 -33.17 -21.23
C SER A 407 -22.53 -33.45 -20.20
N THR A 408 -22.72 -32.53 -19.26
CA THR A 408 -23.99 -32.22 -18.58
C THR A 408 -23.98 -30.72 -18.33
N ASP A 409 -24.68 -29.91 -19.12
CA ASP A 409 -26.12 -29.61 -19.08
C ASP A 409 -26.42 -28.38 -18.19
N ALA A 410 -27.48 -27.65 -18.53
CA ALA A 410 -27.69 -26.25 -18.21
C ALA A 410 -28.19 -25.98 -16.77
N GLY A 411 -28.14 -24.72 -16.34
CA GLY A 411 -28.58 -24.33 -14.99
C GLY A 411 -28.61 -22.83 -14.69
N THR A 412 -29.01 -21.97 -15.64
CA THR A 412 -29.33 -20.57 -15.32
C THR A 412 -30.69 -20.48 -14.62
N SER A 413 -30.73 -20.02 -13.38
CA SER A 413 -31.97 -19.54 -12.74
C SER A 413 -31.71 -18.22 -12.02
N SER A 414 -32.26 -17.14 -12.59
CA SER A 414 -32.31 -15.83 -11.97
C SER A 414 -33.46 -15.73 -10.97
N THR A 415 -33.19 -15.18 -9.79
CA THR A 415 -34.19 -14.44 -9.00
C THR A 415 -33.54 -13.23 -8.36
N SER A 416 -34.22 -12.09 -8.49
CA SER A 416 -33.76 -10.78 -8.06
C SER A 416 -34.31 -10.39 -6.69
N THR A 417 -33.72 -9.30 -6.16
CA THR A 417 -34.16 -8.39 -5.08
C THR A 417 -33.57 -8.62 -3.69
N GLY A 418 -33.16 -7.52 -3.05
CA GLY A 418 -32.63 -7.50 -1.68
C GLY A 418 -31.55 -6.44 -1.48
N ASP A 419 -31.95 -5.16 -1.41
CA ASP A 419 -31.10 -4.12 -0.83
C ASP A 419 -30.81 -4.46 0.65
N SER A 420 -29.53 -4.41 1.05
CA SER A 420 -29.07 -4.54 2.44
C SER A 420 -27.61 -4.11 2.56
N GLY A 421 -27.37 -3.03 3.31
CA GLY A 421 -26.02 -2.51 3.55
C GLY A 421 -25.09 -3.52 4.22
N ILE A 422 -23.87 -3.64 3.72
CA ILE A 422 -22.86 -4.58 4.23
C ILE A 422 -22.35 -4.10 5.59
N SER A 423 -22.85 -4.74 6.64
CA SER A 423 -22.22 -4.73 7.96
C SER A 423 -21.07 -5.73 7.94
N VAL A 424 -19.81 -5.26 7.86
CA VAL A 424 -18.65 -6.17 7.88
C VAL A 424 -18.41 -6.65 9.32
N SER A 425 -18.82 -7.87 9.62
CA SER A 425 -18.47 -8.54 10.88
C SER A 425 -17.05 -9.08 10.81
N SER A 426 -16.10 -8.35 11.37
CA SER A 426 -14.72 -8.81 11.54
C SER A 426 -14.62 -9.75 12.75
N THR A 427 -14.31 -11.03 12.50
CA THR A 427 -14.03 -11.99 13.57
C THR A 427 -12.61 -11.76 14.11
N ILE A 428 -12.51 -11.02 15.22
CA ILE A 428 -11.24 -10.75 15.89
C ILE A 428 -10.92 -11.89 16.88
N GLN A 429 -9.72 -12.48 16.77
CA GLN A 429 -9.11 -13.25 17.86
C GLN A 429 -8.39 -12.29 18.82
N PRO A 430 -8.41 -12.52 20.14
CA PRO A 430 -8.05 -11.50 21.12
C PRO A 430 -6.53 -11.27 21.22
N GLY A 431 -6.07 -10.15 20.67
CA GLY A 431 -4.77 -9.56 20.98
C GLY A 431 -4.77 -8.89 22.35
N THR A 432 -3.68 -9.02 23.09
CA THR A 432 -3.55 -8.56 24.49
C THR A 432 -3.60 -7.04 24.65
N SER A 433 -4.19 -6.60 25.77
CA SER A 433 -4.40 -5.20 26.15
C SER A 433 -3.11 -4.37 26.24
N GLY A 434 -3.03 -3.30 25.45
CA GLY A 434 -2.15 -2.15 25.69
C GLY A 434 -2.92 -1.02 26.36
N THR A 435 -2.42 -0.51 27.49
CA THR A 435 -3.07 0.54 28.29
C THR A 435 -3.09 1.88 27.56
N GLY A 436 -4.28 2.43 27.32
CA GLY A 436 -4.43 3.79 26.80
C GLY A 436 -4.06 4.84 27.84
N ILE A 437 -3.21 5.80 27.47
CA ILE A 437 -2.96 7.00 28.26
C ILE A 437 -4.10 7.98 28.01
N SER A 438 -4.94 8.22 29.01
CA SER A 438 -5.92 9.30 28.96
C SER A 438 -5.23 10.64 29.20
N VAL A 439 -5.06 11.45 28.15
CA VAL A 439 -4.71 12.86 28.33
C VAL A 439 -5.96 13.61 28.77
N THR A 440 -6.10 13.83 30.07
CA THR A 440 -7.08 14.78 30.62
C THR A 440 -6.72 16.18 30.18
N GLY A 441 -7.51 16.76 29.27
CA GLY A 441 -7.33 18.15 28.84
C GLY A 441 -7.53 19.12 30.00
N THR A 442 -6.45 19.76 30.45
CA THR A 442 -6.53 20.92 31.35
C THR A 442 -6.53 22.19 30.51
N SER A 443 -7.67 22.88 30.44
CA SER A 443 -7.77 24.16 29.75
C SER A 443 -6.90 25.21 30.44
N VAL A 444 -5.86 25.69 29.75
CA VAL A 444 -5.11 26.88 30.17
C VAL A 444 -5.82 28.12 29.63
N ASN A 445 -6.44 28.87 30.52
CA ASN A 445 -6.97 30.20 30.20
C ASN A 445 -5.80 31.14 29.90
N TYR A 446 -5.71 31.66 28.67
CA TYR A 446 -4.86 32.81 28.39
C TYR A 446 -5.54 34.08 28.90
N THR A 447 -4.93 34.71 29.90
CA THR A 447 -5.25 36.08 30.30
C THR A 447 -4.70 37.06 29.28
N SER A 448 -5.59 37.63 28.47
CA SER A 448 -5.37 38.97 27.92
C SER A 448 -5.99 39.97 28.87
N ASP A 449 -5.22 40.94 29.36
CA ASP A 449 -5.56 42.34 29.14
C ASP A 449 -4.39 43.29 29.49
N ASN A 450 -4.46 44.49 28.91
CA ASN A 450 -3.50 45.57 29.13
C ASN A 450 -3.41 45.99 30.60
N ASP A 451 -2.23 46.48 31.01
CA ASP A 451 -2.20 47.60 31.95
C ASP A 451 -1.02 48.55 31.67
N THR A 452 -1.36 49.79 31.31
CA THR A 452 -0.43 50.92 31.26
C THR A 452 -0.71 51.89 32.40
N SER A 453 0.33 52.14 33.21
CA SER A 453 0.51 53.33 34.05
C SER A 453 -0.60 53.68 35.08
N GLY A 454 -0.35 53.40 36.36
CA GLY A 454 -1.08 53.96 37.49
C GLY A 454 -0.13 54.28 38.65
N THR A 455 -0.08 55.55 39.08
CA THR A 455 0.74 56.02 40.20
C THR A 455 0.04 55.75 41.55
N GLY A 456 0.79 55.41 42.61
CA GLY A 456 0.21 55.26 43.95
C GLY A 456 1.23 55.02 45.06
N THR A 457 1.27 55.91 46.05
CA THR A 457 2.08 55.85 47.27
C THR A 457 1.37 55.07 48.39
N GLY A 458 2.11 54.51 49.38
CA GLY A 458 1.50 54.24 50.71
C GLY A 458 2.05 53.10 51.58
N SER A 459 3.02 53.41 52.45
CA SER A 459 3.10 53.01 53.88
C SER A 459 2.87 51.56 54.36
N THR A 460 3.93 51.02 55.01
CA THR A 460 3.95 50.32 56.33
C THR A 460 2.95 49.21 56.66
N GLY A 461 3.47 48.02 57.02
CA GLY A 461 2.73 47.00 57.77
C GLY A 461 3.62 45.86 58.27
N THR A 462 3.96 45.87 59.56
CA THR A 462 4.69 44.77 60.23
C THR A 462 3.75 43.69 60.77
N SER A 463 4.33 42.51 61.05
CA SER A 463 3.89 41.43 61.97
C SER A 463 3.43 40.12 61.32
N GLY A 464 3.65 39.00 62.03
CA GLY A 464 3.08 37.69 61.69
C GLY A 464 4.03 36.49 61.82
N THR A 465 4.47 36.15 63.04
CA THR A 465 5.12 34.86 63.32
C THR A 465 4.19 33.68 63.10
N GLY A 466 4.67 32.57 62.51
CA GLY A 466 3.88 31.34 62.36
C GLY A 466 4.70 30.09 62.08
N THR A 467 5.09 29.36 63.12
CA THR A 467 5.77 28.06 63.04
C THR A 467 4.77 26.89 63.02
N SER A 468 4.75 26.10 61.95
CA SER A 468 4.39 24.67 61.92
C SER A 468 4.56 24.16 60.48
N GLY A 469 4.86 22.89 60.20
CA GLY A 469 5.25 21.77 61.07
C GLY A 469 5.72 20.61 60.18
N THR A 470 6.68 19.82 60.65
CA THR A 470 7.25 18.69 59.88
C THR A 470 6.23 17.57 59.67
N GLY A 471 5.98 17.20 58.42
CA GLY A 471 5.17 16.02 58.06
C GLY A 471 5.98 15.05 57.20
N THR A 472 6.36 13.90 57.76
CA THR A 472 7.08 12.82 57.08
C THR A 472 6.12 11.69 56.66
N SER A 473 6.22 11.24 55.40
CA SER A 473 5.75 9.92 54.97
C SER A 473 6.58 9.48 53.75
N SER A 474 7.64 8.67 53.94
CA SER A 474 7.59 7.20 53.98
C SER A 474 7.24 6.57 52.61
N THR A 475 8.26 6.39 51.77
CA THR A 475 8.19 5.57 50.56
C THR A 475 8.14 4.09 50.93
N GLY A 476 7.09 3.38 50.50
CA GLY A 476 6.97 1.93 50.68
C GLY A 476 7.70 1.16 49.59
N THR A 477 8.61 0.28 49.97
CA THR A 477 9.19 -0.72 49.08
C THR A 477 8.25 -1.93 48.98
N SER A 478 7.90 -2.37 47.78
CA SER A 478 7.28 -3.69 47.57
C SER A 478 8.31 -4.65 46.96
N SER A 479 8.28 -5.89 47.44
CA SER A 479 9.24 -6.94 47.06
C SER A 479 8.50 -8.15 46.52
N THR A 480 8.94 -8.65 45.36
CA THR A 480 8.62 -10.00 44.88
C THR A 480 9.82 -10.58 44.14
N GLY A 481 10.49 -11.57 44.75
CA GLY A 481 11.19 -12.61 43.99
C GLY A 481 10.19 -13.69 43.52
N THR A 482 10.55 -14.75 42.79
CA THR A 482 11.87 -15.32 42.44
C THR A 482 11.74 -16.06 41.10
N SER A 483 12.75 -16.11 40.23
CA SER A 483 13.72 -17.22 40.05
C SER A 483 14.16 -17.21 38.57
N GLY A 484 15.33 -17.69 38.11
CA GLY A 484 16.53 -18.18 38.78
C GLY A 484 17.60 -18.61 37.74
N THR A 485 18.83 -18.88 38.20
CA THR A 485 20.00 -19.42 37.45
C THR A 485 20.77 -18.48 36.49
N GLY A 486 22.08 -18.35 36.73
CA GLY A 486 23.05 -17.60 35.91
C GLY A 486 24.27 -17.20 36.76
N ARG A 487 25.42 -17.88 36.59
CA ARG A 487 26.56 -17.80 37.53
C ARG A 487 27.59 -16.72 37.21
N ASP A 488 28.16 -16.18 38.28
CA ASP A 488 29.55 -15.72 38.47
C ASP A 488 30.20 -14.78 37.43
N LYS A 489 30.51 -13.55 37.86
CA LYS A 489 31.90 -13.12 38.16
C LYS A 489 31.96 -11.71 38.78
N THR A 490 33.07 -11.46 39.50
CA THR A 490 33.58 -10.13 39.92
C THR A 490 32.88 -9.45 41.11
N ALA A 491 33.13 -9.95 42.32
CA ALA A 491 32.93 -9.21 43.57
C ALA A 491 34.27 -9.03 44.30
N LEU A 492 34.97 -7.91 44.09
CA LEU A 492 36.19 -7.55 44.87
C LEU A 492 36.59 -6.05 44.84
N VAL A 493 35.68 -5.11 45.07
CA VAL A 493 36.04 -3.78 45.60
C VAL A 493 34.92 -3.31 46.53
N GLY A 494 35.17 -3.24 47.85
CA GLY A 494 34.11 -2.84 48.78
C GLY A 494 34.35 -3.11 50.28
N PHE A 495 35.59 -3.03 50.79
CA PHE A 495 35.83 -3.11 52.24
C PHE A 495 37.13 -2.44 52.73
N VAL A 496 37.27 -1.12 52.59
CA VAL A 496 38.08 -0.29 53.51
C VAL A 496 37.52 1.14 53.51
N LEU A 497 36.82 1.54 54.60
CA LEU A 497 36.75 2.91 55.14
C LEU A 497 35.72 3.01 56.28
N ARG A 498 36.03 2.34 57.42
CA ARG A 498 35.34 2.60 58.69
C ARG A 498 36.23 2.31 59.92
N GLN A 499 37.42 2.92 59.98
CA GLN A 499 38.19 3.12 61.21
C GLN A 499 39.19 4.28 61.08
N VAL A 500 38.70 5.53 61.04
CA VAL A 500 39.45 6.72 61.49
C VAL A 500 38.43 7.71 62.05
N PHE A 501 38.05 7.53 63.32
CA PHE A 501 37.54 8.55 64.27
C PHE A 501 37.18 7.81 65.56
N GLY A 502 38.18 7.70 66.44
CA GLY A 502 38.13 7.13 67.78
C GLY A 502 39.33 7.63 68.55
#